data_AF-A0A846B3J0-F1
#
_entry.id   AF-A0A846B3J0-F1
#
_cell.length_a   1.000
_cell.length_b   1.000
_cell.length_c   1.000
_cell.angle_alpha   90.00
_cell.angle_beta   90.00
_cell.angle_gamma   90.00
#
_symmetry.space_group_name_H-M   'P 1'
#
loop_
_entity.id
_entity.type
_entity.pdbx_description
1 polymer ?
#
loop_
_entity_poly.entity_id
_entity_poly.type
_entity_poly.pdbx_seq_one_letter_code
_entity_poly.pdbx_strand_id
1 'polypeptide(L)'
;MSIAHFEEINPVSLLLQFSWLSQTQLAKILGVNPSAVSRWMCGATKPSRTIQRLAWELLQILNKWPLPFPPKIETAELDPLQLLKKFNISRDTLAEALGVSVRAIGHWINGHNKPSRKVRRLAYQLNQKWVVLTG
;
A
#
# COMPACT_ATOMS: atom_id res chain seq x y z
N MET A 1 -9.74 23.74 -33.89
CA MET A 1 -9.76 23.21 -32.51
C MET A 1 -8.33 23.25 -31.99
N SER A 2 -8.03 24.16 -31.07
CA SER A 2 -6.68 24.54 -30.67
C SER A 2 -6.07 23.57 -29.66
N ILE A 3 -4.84 23.11 -29.92
CA ILE A 3 -4.04 22.18 -29.09
C ILE A 3 -3.39 22.98 -27.95
N ALA A 4 -4.20 23.61 -27.10
CA ALA A 4 -3.73 24.52 -26.03
C ALA A 4 -4.33 24.16 -24.65
N HIS A 5 -4.57 22.87 -24.40
CA HIS A 5 -5.17 22.41 -23.13
C HIS A 5 -4.41 21.28 -22.43
N PHE A 6 -3.21 20.93 -22.91
CA PHE A 6 -2.40 19.84 -22.36
C PHE A 6 -1.22 20.30 -21.47
N GLU A 7 -1.10 21.61 -21.17
CA GLU A 7 -0.03 22.16 -20.32
C GLU A 7 -0.29 22.10 -18.80
N GLU A 8 -1.46 21.64 -18.33
CA GLU A 8 -1.82 21.78 -16.90
C GLU A 8 -2.00 20.47 -16.12
N ILE A 9 -1.77 19.32 -16.74
CA ILE A 9 -1.96 18.05 -16.04
C ILE A 9 -0.69 17.72 -15.24
N ASN A 10 -0.70 18.12 -13.97
CA ASN A 10 0.33 17.72 -13.00
C ASN A 10 0.28 16.19 -12.79
N PRO A 11 1.28 15.40 -13.21
CA PRO A 11 1.25 13.94 -13.06
C PRO A 11 1.23 13.49 -11.60
N VAL A 12 1.71 14.34 -10.68
CA VAL A 12 1.58 14.11 -9.23
C VAL A 12 0.10 14.12 -8.80
N SER A 13 -0.72 15.00 -9.38
CA SER A 13 -2.15 15.05 -9.10
C SER A 13 -2.88 13.83 -9.64
N LEU A 14 -2.47 13.31 -10.81
CA LEU A 14 -3.01 12.06 -11.35
C LEU A 14 -2.66 10.86 -10.46
N LEU A 15 -1.45 10.81 -9.91
CA LEU A 15 -1.04 9.77 -8.96
C LEU A 15 -1.87 9.76 -7.67
N LEU A 16 -2.44 10.89 -7.28
CA LEU A 16 -3.30 10.99 -6.10
C LEU A 16 -4.78 10.71 -6.39
N GLN A 17 -5.16 10.47 -7.65
CA GLN A 17 -6.46 9.88 -7.97
C GLN A 17 -6.55 8.41 -7.52
N PHE A 18 -5.40 7.77 -7.35
CA PHE A 18 -5.31 6.49 -6.69
C PHE A 18 -5.61 6.71 -5.20
N SER A 19 -6.83 6.34 -4.79
CA SER A 19 -7.41 6.56 -3.45
C SER A 19 -6.58 6.00 -2.27
N TRP A 20 -5.55 5.25 -2.58
CA TRP A 20 -4.66 4.60 -1.64
C TRP A 20 -3.28 5.25 -1.51
N LEU A 21 -2.95 6.18 -2.39
CA LEU A 21 -1.68 6.85 -2.39
C LEU A 21 -1.83 8.17 -1.64
N SER A 22 -1.41 8.19 -0.38
CA SER A 22 -1.39 9.44 0.39
C SER A 22 -0.26 10.35 -0.08
N GLN A 23 -0.40 11.66 0.18
CA GLN A 23 0.67 12.65 -0.11
C GLN A 23 2.01 12.24 0.51
N THR A 24 1.99 11.68 1.73
CA THR A 24 3.19 11.24 2.45
C THR A 24 3.83 10.01 1.79
N GLN A 25 3.03 9.05 1.33
CA GLN A 25 3.54 7.88 0.61
C GLN A 25 4.10 8.28 -0.75
N LEU A 26 3.40 9.15 -1.48
CA LEU A 26 3.87 9.67 -2.75
C LEU A 26 5.19 10.44 -2.59
N ALA A 27 5.30 11.27 -1.56
CA ALA A 27 6.52 12.00 -1.25
C ALA A 27 7.69 11.05 -0.98
N LYS A 28 7.46 9.99 -0.21
CA LYS A 28 8.47 8.96 0.07
C LYS A 28 8.93 8.24 -1.20
N ILE A 29 8.00 7.89 -2.09
CA ILE A 29 8.31 7.23 -3.37
C ILE A 29 9.11 8.16 -4.29
N LEU A 30 8.75 9.43 -4.34
CA LEU A 30 9.42 10.45 -5.16
C LEU A 30 10.71 10.99 -4.51
N GLY A 31 11.04 10.59 -3.28
CA GLY A 31 12.22 11.09 -2.55
C GLY A 31 12.14 12.58 -2.20
N VAL A 32 10.95 13.11 -1.95
CA VAL A 32 10.72 14.54 -1.65
C VAL A 32 10.03 14.75 -0.30
N ASN A 33 10.00 15.99 0.16
CA ASN A 33 9.27 16.35 1.38
C ASN A 33 7.74 16.33 1.11
N PRO A 34 6.90 15.76 2.00
CA PRO A 34 5.44 15.79 1.88
C PRO A 34 4.85 17.19 1.66
N SER A 35 5.45 18.23 2.27
CA SER A 35 5.02 19.61 2.08
C SER A 35 5.21 20.08 0.63
N ALA A 36 6.18 19.53 -0.11
CA ALA A 36 6.34 19.85 -1.54
C ALA A 36 5.17 19.30 -2.36
N VAL A 37 4.75 18.06 -2.07
CA VAL A 37 3.58 17.43 -2.72
C VAL A 37 2.31 18.24 -2.45
N SER A 38 2.08 18.65 -1.19
CA SER A 38 0.95 19.50 -0.83
C SER A 38 0.94 20.83 -1.60
N ARG A 39 2.09 21.52 -1.70
CA ARG A 39 2.18 22.76 -2.48
C ARG A 39 1.95 22.56 -3.98
N TRP A 40 2.34 21.42 -4.54
CA TRP A 40 2.05 21.09 -5.94
C TRP A 40 0.57 20.85 -6.19
N MET A 41 -0.12 20.21 -5.25
CA MET A 41 -1.56 19.96 -5.34
C MET A 41 -2.38 21.24 -5.24
N CYS A 42 -1.99 22.16 -4.36
CA CYS A 42 -2.67 23.45 -4.20
C CYS A 42 -2.29 24.46 -5.29
N GLY A 43 -1.49 24.07 -6.29
CA GLY A 43 -1.03 24.95 -7.37
C GLY A 43 -0.03 26.03 -6.92
N ALA A 44 0.39 26.02 -5.66
CA ALA A 44 1.30 27.01 -5.10
C ALA A 44 2.72 26.92 -5.70
N THR A 45 3.14 25.73 -6.13
CA THR A 45 4.41 25.51 -6.83
C THR A 45 4.26 24.41 -7.87
N LYS A 46 5.20 24.28 -8.82
CA LYS A 46 5.22 23.18 -9.80
C LYS A 46 6.35 22.19 -9.47
N PRO A 47 6.15 20.86 -9.65
CA PRO A 47 7.22 19.89 -9.52
C PRO A 47 8.29 20.12 -10.59
N SER A 48 9.55 19.80 -10.27
CA SER A 48 10.64 19.89 -11.25
C SER A 48 10.45 18.87 -12.39
N ARG A 49 11.10 19.09 -13.54
CA ARG A 49 11.01 18.20 -14.70
C ARG A 49 11.42 16.75 -14.37
N THR A 50 12.40 16.56 -13.48
CA THR A 50 12.83 15.24 -13.00
C THR A 50 11.72 14.54 -12.22
N ILE A 51 11.06 15.26 -11.30
CA ILE A 51 9.94 14.71 -10.52
C ILE A 51 8.74 14.41 -11.42
N GLN A 52 8.45 15.28 -12.40
CA GLN A 52 7.39 15.02 -13.38
C GLN A 52 7.66 13.75 -14.18
N ARG A 53 8.92 13.51 -14.60
CA ARG A 53 9.30 12.28 -15.29
C ARG A 53 9.13 11.04 -14.42
N LEU A 54 9.60 11.08 -13.17
CA LEU A 54 9.43 9.97 -12.23
C LEU A 54 7.96 9.68 -11.95
N ALA A 55 7.14 10.73 -11.80
CA ALA A 55 5.70 10.59 -11.62
C ALA A 55 5.03 9.93 -12.83
N TRP A 56 5.45 10.29 -14.06
CA TRP A 56 4.97 9.63 -15.27
C TRP A 56 5.39 8.17 -15.37
N GLU A 57 6.65 7.85 -15.07
CA GLU A 57 7.13 6.46 -15.05
C GLU A 57 6.33 5.62 -14.05
N LEU A 58 6.06 6.17 -12.86
CA LEU A 58 5.21 5.54 -11.85
C LEU A 58 3.78 5.34 -12.34
N LEU A 59 3.16 6.34 -12.97
CA LEU A 59 1.82 6.21 -13.57
C LEU A 59 1.76 5.08 -14.59
N GLN A 60 2.77 4.96 -15.45
CA GLN A 60 2.81 3.91 -16.46
C GLN A 60 2.97 2.52 -15.86
N ILE A 61 3.74 2.38 -14.77
CA ILE A 61 3.84 1.14 -14.01
C ILE A 61 2.49 0.79 -13.38
N LEU A 62 1.83 1.76 -12.75
CA LEU A 62 0.54 1.56 -12.09
C LEU A 62 -0.58 1.24 -13.08
N ASN A 63 -0.63 1.91 -14.23
CA ASN A 63 -1.64 1.69 -15.27
C ASN A 63 -1.50 0.32 -15.97
N LYS A 64 -0.29 -0.23 -16.04
CA LYS A 64 -0.05 -1.58 -16.60
C LYS A 64 -0.38 -2.69 -15.61
N TRP A 65 -0.72 -2.36 -14.37
CA TRP A 65 -0.92 -3.33 -13.30
C TRP A 65 -2.42 -3.57 -13.05
N PRO A 66 -2.98 -4.74 -13.41
CA PRO A 66 -4.35 -5.08 -13.10
C PRO A 66 -4.41 -5.59 -11.65
N LEU A 67 -4.32 -4.70 -10.66
CA LEU A 67 -4.68 -5.07 -9.30
C LEU A 67 -5.59 -4.02 -8.68
N PRO A 68 -6.63 -4.47 -7.97
CA PRO A 68 -7.38 -3.61 -7.09
C PRO A 68 -6.57 -3.44 -5.80
N PHE A 69 -5.44 -2.72 -5.79
CA PHE A 69 -4.65 -2.58 -4.55
C PHE A 69 -4.05 -1.21 -4.27
N PRO A 70 -4.02 -0.83 -2.97
CA PRO A 70 -4.69 -1.40 -1.81
C PRO A 70 -6.16 -0.96 -1.60
N PRO A 71 -6.99 -1.87 -1.04
CA PRO A 71 -8.27 -1.54 -0.45
C PRO A 71 -8.02 -0.59 0.72
N LYS A 72 -8.95 0.36 0.91
CA LYS A 72 -9.01 1.31 2.03
C LYS A 72 -8.37 0.73 3.30
N ILE A 73 -7.14 1.16 3.59
CA ILE A 73 -6.45 0.83 4.84
C ILE A 73 -6.99 1.77 5.90
N GLU A 74 -8.19 1.53 6.43
CA GLU A 74 -8.59 2.26 7.64
C GLU A 74 -9.14 1.35 8.76
N THR A 75 -9.73 0.18 8.48
CA THR A 75 -10.33 -0.63 9.56
C THR A 75 -10.29 -2.16 9.39
N ALA A 76 -9.85 -2.69 8.25
CA ALA A 76 -9.89 -4.14 8.03
C ALA A 76 -8.89 -4.89 8.92
N GLU A 77 -9.41 -5.85 9.69
CA GLU A 77 -8.66 -6.72 10.57
C GLU A 77 -8.95 -8.17 10.17
N LEU A 78 -7.91 -9.00 10.09
CA LEU A 78 -8.03 -10.43 9.82
C LEU A 78 -7.49 -11.19 11.02
N ASP A 79 -8.13 -12.29 11.37
CA ASP A 79 -7.54 -13.24 12.31
C ASP A 79 -6.37 -13.98 11.61
N PRO A 80 -5.12 -13.85 12.11
CA PRO A 80 -3.95 -14.57 11.60
C PRO A 80 -4.16 -16.06 11.40
N LEU A 81 -4.99 -16.70 12.24
CA LEU A 81 -5.21 -18.14 12.17
C LEU A 81 -5.96 -18.57 10.90
N GLN A 82 -6.70 -17.66 10.27
CA GLN A 82 -7.33 -17.92 8.96
C GLN A 82 -6.28 -18.13 7.86
N LEU A 83 -5.10 -17.51 7.99
CA LEU A 83 -4.02 -17.65 7.01
C LEU A 83 -3.41 -19.06 7.00
N LEU A 84 -3.31 -19.70 8.18
CA LEU A 84 -2.81 -21.07 8.30
C LEU A 84 -3.62 -22.03 7.42
N LYS A 85 -4.94 -21.93 7.52
CA LYS A 85 -5.87 -22.78 6.74
C LYS A 85 -5.90 -22.38 5.27
N LYS A 86 -5.98 -21.07 5.00
CA LYS A 86 -6.18 -20.56 3.64
C LYS A 86 -4.99 -20.83 2.73
N PHE A 87 -3.77 -20.67 3.24
CA PHE A 87 -2.55 -20.84 2.45
C PHE A 87 -1.81 -22.15 2.75
N ASN A 88 -2.38 -23.01 3.62
CA ASN A 88 -1.80 -24.28 4.04
C ASN A 88 -0.32 -24.14 4.52
N ILE A 89 -0.04 -23.10 5.30
CA ILE A 89 1.31 -22.78 5.78
C ILE A 89 1.53 -23.23 7.22
N SER A 90 2.81 -23.43 7.57
CA SER A 90 3.21 -23.77 8.93
C SER A 90 3.08 -22.59 9.90
N ARG A 91 3.08 -22.91 11.20
CA ARG A 91 3.11 -21.91 12.27
C ARG A 91 4.38 -21.06 12.21
N ASP A 92 5.51 -21.68 11.90
CA ASP A 92 6.81 -21.01 11.77
C ASP A 92 6.81 -20.00 10.62
N THR A 93 6.29 -20.40 9.46
CA THR A 93 6.15 -19.52 8.30
C THR A 93 5.23 -18.33 8.60
N LEU A 94 4.13 -18.55 9.31
CA LEU A 94 3.23 -17.46 9.70
C LEU A 94 3.87 -16.52 10.73
N ALA A 95 4.63 -17.07 11.68
CA ALA A 95 5.33 -16.30 12.72
C ALA A 95 6.36 -15.38 12.10
N GLU A 96 7.17 -15.90 11.18
CA GLU A 96 8.15 -15.14 10.42
C GLU A 96 7.48 -14.03 9.60
N ALA A 97 6.42 -14.36 8.86
CA ALA A 97 5.70 -13.40 8.03
C ALA A 97 5.08 -12.25 8.84
N LEU A 98 4.62 -12.52 10.07
CA LEU A 98 4.02 -11.52 10.97
C LEU A 98 5.04 -10.82 11.88
N GLY A 99 6.29 -11.28 11.92
CA GLY A 99 7.31 -10.80 12.84
C GLY A 99 6.97 -11.06 14.32
N VAL A 100 6.37 -12.22 14.62
CA VAL A 100 5.99 -12.64 15.98
C VAL A 100 6.65 -13.97 16.32
N SER A 101 6.66 -14.34 17.60
CA SER A 101 7.17 -15.66 18.00
C SER A 101 6.18 -16.78 17.66
N VAL A 102 6.70 -17.96 17.31
CA VAL A 102 5.90 -19.18 17.10
C VAL A 102 5.06 -19.51 18.34
N ARG A 103 5.61 -19.22 19.53
CA ARG A 103 4.91 -19.35 20.81
C ARG A 103 3.68 -18.44 20.90
N ALA A 104 3.74 -17.22 20.38
CA ALA A 104 2.58 -16.32 20.34
C ALA A 104 1.44 -16.90 19.50
N ILE A 105 1.75 -17.53 18.37
CA ILE A 105 0.77 -18.24 17.54
C ILE A 105 0.16 -19.41 18.31
N GLY A 106 0.97 -20.19 19.03
CA GLY A 106 0.49 -21.27 19.90
C GLY A 106 -0.50 -20.77 20.96
N HIS A 107 -0.23 -19.63 21.58
CA HIS A 107 -1.16 -19.03 22.54
C HIS A 107 -2.48 -18.56 21.90
N TRP A 108 -2.46 -18.08 20.65
CA TRP A 108 -3.69 -17.74 19.91
C TRP A 108 -4.52 -18.97 19.58
N ILE A 109 -3.88 -20.05 19.11
CA ILE A 109 -4.56 -21.31 18.77
C ILE A 109 -5.24 -21.91 20.00
N ASN A 110 -4.56 -21.90 21.13
CA ASN A 110 -5.06 -22.46 22.39
C ASN A 110 -5.99 -21.49 23.15
N GLY A 111 -6.25 -20.30 22.62
CA GLY A 111 -7.16 -19.31 23.22
C GLY A 111 -6.63 -18.61 24.47
N HIS A 112 -5.34 -18.75 24.81
CA HIS A 112 -4.74 -18.10 25.97
C HIS A 112 -4.69 -16.57 25.83
N ASN A 113 -4.49 -16.07 24.61
CA ASN A 113 -4.54 -14.63 24.31
C ASN A 113 -5.03 -14.40 22.87
N LYS A 114 -5.35 -13.14 22.54
CA LYS A 114 -5.79 -12.74 21.21
C LYS A 114 -4.71 -11.92 20.50
N PRO A 115 -4.55 -12.05 19.18
CA PRO A 115 -3.62 -11.24 18.41
C PRO A 115 -4.00 -9.76 18.51
N SER A 116 -3.00 -8.90 18.67
CA SER A 116 -3.22 -7.47 18.79
C SER A 116 -3.79 -6.89 17.49
N ARG A 117 -4.41 -5.71 17.58
CA ARG A 117 -4.91 -4.96 16.42
C ARG A 117 -3.84 -4.77 15.33
N LYS A 118 -2.59 -4.49 15.74
CA LYS A 118 -1.45 -4.35 14.83
C LYS A 118 -1.18 -5.66 14.06
N VAL A 119 -1.17 -6.79 14.76
CA VAL A 119 -0.97 -8.11 14.16
C VAL A 119 -2.12 -8.48 13.22
N ARG A 120 -3.37 -8.21 13.59
CA ARG A 120 -4.54 -8.49 12.74
C ARG A 120 -4.55 -7.66 11.45
N ARG A 121 -4.03 -6.42 11.51
CA ARG A 121 -3.80 -5.59 10.31
C ARG A 121 -2.69 -6.15 9.43
N LEU A 122 -1.58 -6.61 10.00
CA LEU A 122 -0.50 -7.26 9.26
C LEU A 122 -0.98 -8.56 8.59
N ALA A 123 -1.80 -9.36 9.28
CA ALA A 123 -2.40 -10.56 8.71
C ALA A 123 -3.31 -10.23 7.51
N TYR A 124 -4.09 -9.15 7.60
CA TYR A 124 -4.87 -8.68 6.46
C TYR A 124 -3.97 -8.30 5.28
N GLN A 125 -2.88 -7.56 5.50
CA GLN A 125 -1.95 -7.18 4.45
C GLN A 125 -1.27 -8.41 3.80
N LEU A 126 -0.87 -9.39 4.61
CA LEU A 126 -0.29 -10.65 4.13
C LEU A 126 -1.26 -11.45 3.29
N ASN A 127 -2.52 -11.57 3.72
CA ASN A 127 -3.57 -12.23 2.94
C ASN A 127 -3.65 -11.66 1.53
N GLN A 128 -3.66 -10.33 1.44
CA GLN A 128 -3.78 -9.64 0.16
C GLN A 128 -2.56 -9.84 -0.72
N LYS A 129 -1.37 -9.77 -0.13
CA LYS A 129 -0.12 -10.03 -0.85
C LYS A 129 -0.05 -11.47 -1.38
N TRP A 130 -0.43 -12.46 -0.59
CA TRP A 130 -0.32 -13.86 -0.98
C TRP A 130 -1.40 -14.32 -1.93
N VAL A 131 -2.64 -13.81 -1.82
CA VAL A 131 -3.68 -14.04 -2.84
C VAL A 131 -3.18 -13.65 -4.24
N VAL A 132 -2.38 -12.61 -4.34
CA VAL A 132 -1.79 -12.13 -5.61
C VAL A 132 -0.65 -13.01 -6.12
N LEU A 133 0.04 -13.76 -5.24
CA LEU A 133 1.19 -14.59 -5.64
C LEU A 133 0.81 -16.04 -5.96
N THR A 134 -0.34 -16.50 -5.48
CA THR A 134 -0.80 -17.89 -5.65
C THR A 134 -2.00 -18.04 -6.60
N GLY A 135 -2.50 -16.94 -7.16
CA GLY A 135 -3.57 -16.92 -8.16
C GLY A 135 -3.09 -16.27 -9.45
#